data_AF-A0A1V4JD11-F1
#
_entry.id   AF-A0A1V4JD11-F1
#
_cell.length_a   1.000
_cell.length_b   1.000
_cell.length_c   1.000
_cell.angle_alpha   90.00
_cell.angle_beta   90.00
_cell.angle_gamma   90.00
#
_symmetry.space_group_name_H-M   'P 1'
#
loop_
_entity.id
_entity.type
_entity.pdbx_description
1 polymer ?
#
loop_
_entity_poly.entity_id
_entity_poly.type
_entity_poly.pdbx_seq_one_letter_code
_entity_poly.pdbx_strand_id
1 'polypeptide(L)'
;MLAEKLFGSKPSPESTVSWPKFSKDGASGFSFWAWLDGILGLLQEHLKPLWKDGLIMGFVSRKQERKLLKGKRTGTFLIRFSESILGGVTCTWVEHPESGPPAFRAVVPYTAAELASLALPDIIRDYQLLVEENIPENPLQFLYPDTPRDEAFGPHYSQRQEGTLTEQKRYLNRRLIRVSSRGHCHPWLGVP
;
A
#
# COMPACT_ATOMS: atom_id res chain seq x y z
N MET A 1 -8.08 -5.32 -14.49
CA MET A 1 -7.92 -4.12 -13.64
C MET A 1 -7.87 -2.83 -14.45
N LEU A 2 -6.77 -2.44 -15.12
CA LEU A 2 -6.70 -1.14 -15.83
C LEU A 2 -7.80 -0.96 -16.88
N ALA A 3 -8.01 -1.99 -17.69
CA ALA A 3 -9.11 -2.05 -18.64
C ALA A 3 -10.48 -1.90 -17.95
N GLU A 4 -10.74 -2.66 -16.88
CA GLU A 4 -11.99 -2.53 -16.12
C GLU A 4 -12.14 -1.14 -15.47
N LYS A 5 -11.06 -0.48 -15.08
CA LYS A 5 -11.09 0.90 -14.56
C LYS A 5 -11.48 1.91 -15.64
N LEU A 6 -11.01 1.73 -16.87
CA LEU A 6 -11.39 2.55 -18.02
C LEU A 6 -12.83 2.26 -18.48
N PHE A 7 -13.19 0.98 -18.61
CA PHE A 7 -14.43 0.57 -19.27
C PHE A 7 -15.59 0.26 -18.31
N GLY A 8 -15.34 0.15 -17.01
CA GLY A 8 -16.31 -0.27 -15.98
C GLY A 8 -16.63 -1.77 -15.99
N SER A 9 -16.26 -2.48 -17.05
CA SER A 9 -16.48 -3.91 -17.24
C SER A 9 -15.30 -4.51 -18.01
N LYS A 10 -15.28 -5.83 -18.19
CA LYS A 10 -14.25 -6.51 -18.99
C LYS A 10 -14.48 -6.16 -20.47
N PRO A 11 -13.64 -5.34 -21.11
CA PRO A 11 -13.85 -4.95 -22.49
C PRO A 11 -13.48 -6.09 -23.45
N SER A 12 -13.99 -6.02 -24.67
CA SER A 12 -13.47 -6.81 -25.78
C SER A 12 -12.12 -6.23 -26.25
N PRO A 13 -11.26 -7.02 -26.92
CA PRO A 13 -10.02 -6.51 -27.52
C PRO A 13 -10.24 -5.36 -28.51
N GLU A 14 -11.38 -5.32 -29.19
CA GLU A 14 -11.77 -4.27 -30.16
C GLU A 14 -12.33 -2.99 -29.52
N SER A 15 -12.40 -2.93 -28.19
CA SER A 15 -12.97 -1.79 -27.49
C SER A 15 -12.08 -0.55 -27.63
N THR A 16 -12.65 0.56 -28.08
CA THR A 16 -11.94 1.83 -28.25
C THR A 16 -12.16 2.77 -27.05
N VAL A 17 -11.14 3.56 -26.71
CA VAL A 17 -11.23 4.60 -25.67
C VAL A 17 -11.21 5.96 -26.36
N SER A 18 -12.24 6.78 -26.12
CA SER A 18 -12.24 8.16 -26.61
C SER A 18 -11.26 9.01 -25.81
N TRP A 19 -10.65 10.01 -26.46
CA TRP A 19 -9.71 10.92 -25.81
C TRP A 19 -10.27 11.58 -24.53
N PRO A 20 -11.51 12.14 -24.53
CA PRO A 20 -12.07 12.73 -23.31
C PRO A 20 -12.20 11.72 -22.16
N LYS A 21 -12.51 10.45 -22.45
CA LYS A 21 -12.61 9.41 -21.43
C LYS A 21 -11.26 9.05 -20.83
N PHE A 22 -10.18 9.20 -21.60
CA PHE A 22 -8.82 8.94 -21.17
C PHE A 22 -8.21 10.11 -20.40
N SER A 23 -8.40 11.34 -20.90
CA SER A 23 -7.62 12.51 -20.49
C SER A 23 -8.39 13.60 -19.75
N LYS A 24 -9.74 13.61 -19.77
CA LYS A 24 -10.54 14.61 -19.08
C LYS A 24 -10.87 14.15 -17.67
N ASP A 25 -10.91 15.09 -16.73
CA ASP A 25 -11.22 14.79 -15.34
C ASP A 25 -12.63 14.26 -15.17
N GLY A 26 -12.74 13.17 -14.40
CA GLY A 26 -14.00 12.56 -14.04
C GLY A 26 -14.51 13.02 -12.67
N ALA A 27 -15.51 12.30 -12.15
CA ALA A 27 -16.10 12.57 -10.84
C ALA A 27 -15.10 12.47 -9.65
N SER A 28 -13.97 11.77 -9.84
CA SER A 28 -12.88 11.69 -8.85
C SER A 28 -12.02 12.95 -8.77
N GLY A 29 -12.24 13.95 -9.64
CA GLY A 29 -11.46 15.18 -9.69
C GLY A 29 -10.13 15.08 -10.44
N PHE A 30 -9.88 13.96 -11.12
CA PHE A 30 -8.72 13.76 -12.00
C PHE A 30 -9.06 12.76 -13.12
N SER A 31 -8.34 12.84 -14.24
CA SER A 31 -8.48 11.93 -15.38
C SER A 31 -7.78 10.58 -15.17
N PHE A 32 -8.13 9.58 -15.98
CA PHE A 32 -7.42 8.30 -15.96
C PHE A 32 -5.93 8.47 -16.27
N TRP A 33 -5.60 9.30 -17.27
CA TRP A 33 -4.22 9.59 -17.62
C TRP A 33 -3.46 10.24 -16.46
N ALA A 34 -3.99 11.30 -15.84
CA ALA A 34 -3.34 11.97 -14.72
C ALA A 34 -3.09 11.02 -13.54
N TRP A 35 -4.04 10.11 -13.28
CA TRP A 35 -3.88 9.07 -12.27
C TRP A 35 -2.74 8.09 -12.60
N LEU A 36 -2.69 7.61 -13.84
CA LEU A 36 -1.65 6.69 -14.30
C LEU A 36 -0.28 7.36 -14.30
N ASP A 37 -0.20 8.60 -14.78
CA ASP A 37 1.03 9.41 -14.80
C ASP A 37 1.56 9.64 -13.37
N GLY A 38 0.68 9.96 -12.42
CA GLY A 38 1.04 10.06 -11.00
C GLY A 38 1.61 8.75 -10.43
N ILE A 39 1.11 7.59 -10.86
CA ILE A 39 1.67 6.28 -10.48
C ILE A 39 3.05 6.08 -11.11
N LEU A 40 3.22 6.47 -12.39
CA LEU A 40 4.50 6.36 -13.08
C LEU A 40 5.57 7.23 -12.40
N GLY A 41 5.23 8.47 -12.00
CA GLY A 41 6.10 9.33 -11.20
C GLY A 41 6.50 8.68 -9.88
N LEU A 42 5.52 8.18 -9.11
CA LEU A 42 5.77 7.48 -7.84
C LEU A 42 6.70 6.27 -8.02
N LEU A 43 6.49 5.50 -9.08
CA LEU A 43 7.32 4.36 -9.44
C LEU A 43 8.76 4.76 -9.74
N GLN A 44 8.95 5.79 -10.56
CA GLN A 44 10.27 6.23 -10.98
C GLN A 44 11.08 6.80 -9.81
N GLU A 45 10.45 7.59 -8.95
CA GLU A 45 11.13 8.33 -7.88
C GLU A 45 11.36 7.48 -6.62
N HIS A 46 10.37 6.68 -6.21
CA HIS A 46 10.39 6.06 -4.88
C HIS A 46 10.35 4.53 -4.86
N LEU A 47 9.77 3.90 -5.89
CA LEU A 47 9.41 2.47 -5.83
C LEU A 47 10.14 1.60 -6.87
N LYS A 48 11.04 2.18 -7.67
CA LYS A 48 11.70 1.51 -8.80
C LYS A 48 12.40 0.20 -8.43
N PRO A 49 13.17 0.09 -7.33
CA PRO A 49 13.79 -1.19 -6.93
C PRO A 49 12.73 -2.23 -6.58
N LEU A 50 11.76 -1.87 -5.74
CA LEU A 50 10.69 -2.77 -5.29
C LEU A 50 9.82 -3.27 -6.44
N TRP A 51 9.57 -2.42 -7.44
CA TRP A 51 8.84 -2.79 -8.65
C TRP A 51 9.62 -3.79 -9.51
N LYS A 52 10.93 -3.55 -9.70
CA LYS A 52 11.81 -4.46 -10.47
C LYS A 52 11.91 -5.84 -9.84
N ASP A 53 11.93 -5.89 -8.51
CA ASP A 53 12.05 -7.15 -7.75
C ASP A 53 10.70 -7.84 -7.54
N GLY A 54 9.62 -7.33 -8.15
CA GLY A 54 8.30 -7.97 -8.12
C GLY A 54 7.59 -7.87 -6.76
N LEU A 55 8.05 -7.01 -5.85
CA LEU A 55 7.48 -6.86 -4.51
C LEU A 55 6.16 -6.08 -4.48
N ILE A 56 5.84 -5.37 -5.58
CA ILE A 56 4.64 -4.57 -5.73
C ILE A 56 3.73 -5.22 -6.77
N MET A 57 2.53 -5.62 -6.37
CA MET A 57 1.53 -6.16 -7.29
C MET A 57 0.92 -5.06 -8.18
N GLY A 58 0.83 -3.84 -7.66
CA GLY A 58 0.51 -2.63 -8.43
C GLY A 58 -0.96 -2.53 -8.82
N PHE A 59 -1.32 -2.98 -10.02
CA PHE A 59 -2.65 -2.77 -10.59
C PHE A 59 -3.64 -3.86 -10.21
N VAL A 60 -4.15 -3.77 -8.98
CA VAL A 60 -5.10 -4.72 -8.40
C VAL A 60 -6.31 -3.96 -7.87
N SER A 61 -7.51 -4.39 -8.25
CA SER A 61 -8.73 -3.75 -7.74
C SER A 61 -9.02 -4.18 -6.30
N ARG A 62 -9.78 -3.35 -5.56
CA ARG A 62 -10.26 -3.72 -4.21
C ARG A 62 -11.02 -5.05 -4.16
N LYS A 63 -11.69 -5.43 -5.25
CA LYS A 63 -12.39 -6.72 -5.37
C LYS A 63 -11.39 -7.87 -5.54
N GLN A 64 -10.39 -7.67 -6.40
CA GLN A 64 -9.39 -8.70 -6.71
C GLN A 64 -8.44 -8.93 -5.53
N GLU A 65 -8.00 -7.89 -4.83
CA GLU A 65 -7.14 -8.05 -3.65
C GLU A 65 -7.82 -8.91 -2.57
N ARG A 66 -9.11 -8.69 -2.31
CA ARG A 66 -9.88 -9.47 -1.33
C ARG A 66 -9.95 -10.93 -1.75
N LYS A 67 -10.17 -11.20 -3.04
CA LYS A 67 -10.17 -12.56 -3.58
C LYS A 67 -8.81 -13.26 -3.39
N LEU A 68 -7.71 -12.55 -3.64
CA LEU A 68 -6.35 -13.09 -3.50
C LEU A 68 -5.99 -13.38 -2.04
N LEU A 69 -6.37 -12.49 -1.13
CA LEU A 69 -6.03 -12.57 0.28
C LEU A 69 -6.97 -13.46 1.11
N LYS A 70 -8.22 -13.69 0.67
CA LYS A 70 -9.26 -14.39 1.45
C LYS A 70 -8.80 -15.74 2.02
N GLY A 71 -8.02 -16.51 1.25
CA GLY A 71 -7.53 -17.84 1.64
C GLY A 71 -6.11 -17.83 2.20
N LYS A 72 -5.52 -16.66 2.45
CA LYS A 72 -4.15 -16.53 2.97
C LYS A 72 -4.15 -16.36 4.49
N ARG A 73 -3.04 -16.73 5.13
CA ARG A 73 -2.88 -16.64 6.58
C ARG A 73 -2.99 -15.18 7.07
N THR A 74 -3.43 -15.00 8.31
CA THR A 74 -3.42 -13.69 8.98
C THR A 74 -2.05 -13.02 8.84
N GLY A 75 -2.06 -11.73 8.54
CA GLY A 75 -0.85 -10.92 8.33
C GLY A 75 -0.25 -11.03 6.93
N THR A 76 -0.87 -11.80 6.01
CA THR A 76 -0.52 -11.75 4.59
C THR A 76 -1.00 -10.43 3.99
N PHE A 77 -0.10 -9.71 3.33
CA PHE A 77 -0.37 -8.43 2.71
C PHE A 77 0.09 -8.37 1.26
N LEU A 78 -0.48 -7.42 0.51
CA LEU A 78 -0.01 -7.03 -0.81
C LEU A 78 0.10 -5.52 -0.94
N ILE A 79 0.92 -5.07 -1.88
CA ILE A 79 1.11 -3.65 -2.20
C ILE A 79 0.44 -3.37 -3.54
N ARG A 80 -0.42 -2.34 -3.57
CA ARG A 80 -1.10 -1.89 -4.79
C ARG A 80 -1.13 -0.39 -4.91
N PHE A 81 -1.34 0.10 -6.13
CA PHE A 81 -1.62 1.51 -6.34
C PHE A 81 -3.03 1.86 -5.89
N SER A 82 -3.18 3.06 -5.35
CA SER A 82 -4.47 3.62 -4.97
C SER A 82 -5.31 3.91 -6.21
N GLU A 83 -6.57 3.53 -6.19
CA GLU A 83 -7.51 3.85 -7.26
C GLU A 83 -8.15 5.23 -7.09
N SER A 84 -8.09 5.80 -5.89
CA SER A 84 -8.82 6.99 -5.44
C SER A 84 -7.93 8.14 -5.01
N ILE A 85 -6.60 7.94 -4.94
CA ILE A 85 -5.62 8.97 -4.64
C ILE A 85 -4.63 9.01 -5.81
N LEU A 86 -4.38 10.20 -6.35
CA LEU A 86 -3.41 10.41 -7.43
C LEU A 86 -2.00 10.09 -6.92
N GLY A 87 -1.27 9.24 -7.65
CA GLY A 87 0.10 8.86 -7.28
C GLY A 87 0.22 8.24 -5.87
N GLY A 88 -0.78 7.46 -5.44
CA GLY A 88 -0.77 6.81 -4.14
C GLY A 88 -0.42 5.32 -4.19
N VAL A 89 0.30 4.82 -3.19
CA VAL A 89 0.53 3.38 -2.95
C VAL A 89 -0.01 2.97 -1.58
N THR A 90 -0.63 1.79 -1.47
CA THR A 90 -1.20 1.29 -0.21
C THR A 90 -0.86 -0.17 0.02
N CYS A 91 -0.80 -0.57 1.28
CA CYS A 91 -0.69 -1.96 1.71
C CYS A 91 -2.07 -2.43 2.19
N THR A 92 -2.50 -3.61 1.74
CA THR A 92 -3.72 -4.26 2.21
C THR A 92 -3.39 -5.64 2.76
N TRP A 93 -3.91 -5.97 3.94
CA TRP A 93 -3.67 -7.25 4.61
C TRP A 93 -4.97 -7.91 5.06
N VAL A 94 -4.89 -9.22 5.29
CA VAL A 94 -6.00 -10.03 5.83
C VAL A 94 -5.78 -10.38 7.29
N GLU A 95 -6.87 -10.34 8.05
CA GLU A 95 -6.96 -10.82 9.43
C GLU A 95 -8.09 -11.84 9.52
N HIS A 96 -7.83 -12.96 10.19
CA HIS A 96 -8.84 -13.96 10.52
C HIS A 96 -9.15 -13.86 12.02
N PRO A 97 -10.25 -13.20 12.41
CA PRO A 97 -10.68 -13.19 13.81
C PRO A 97 -11.08 -14.60 14.25
N GLU A 98 -11.05 -14.87 15.57
CA GLU A 98 -11.45 -16.15 16.14
C GLU A 98 -12.90 -16.54 15.77
N SER A 99 -13.75 -15.54 15.63
CA SER A 99 -15.13 -15.68 15.17
C SER A 99 -15.43 -14.69 14.06
N GLY A 100 -16.01 -15.18 12.96
CA GLY A 100 -16.49 -14.37 11.86
C GLY A 100 -15.70 -14.49 10.56
N PRO A 101 -16.09 -13.74 9.52
CA PRO A 101 -15.43 -13.78 8.22
C PRO A 101 -14.06 -13.08 8.26
N PRO A 102 -13.17 -13.35 7.29
CA PRO A 102 -11.91 -12.64 7.16
C PRO A 102 -12.13 -11.13 7.02
N ALA A 103 -11.39 -10.35 7.81
CA ALA A 103 -11.34 -8.90 7.71
C ALA A 103 -10.19 -8.47 6.80
N PHE A 104 -10.42 -7.46 5.96
CA PHE A 104 -9.39 -6.89 5.10
C PHE A 104 -9.20 -5.44 5.47
N ARG A 105 -7.97 -5.06 5.77
CA ARG A 105 -7.60 -3.71 6.18
C ARG A 105 -6.59 -3.15 5.22
N ALA A 106 -6.62 -1.84 5.04
CA ALA A 106 -5.68 -1.12 4.19
C ALA A 106 -5.21 0.13 4.92
N VAL A 107 -3.95 0.50 4.71
CA VAL A 107 -3.44 1.80 5.17
C VAL A 107 -3.92 2.89 4.22
N VAL A 108 -4.11 4.10 4.73
CA VAL A 108 -4.29 5.28 3.87
C VAL A 108 -3.12 5.34 2.86
N PRO A 109 -3.37 5.57 1.55
CA PRO A 109 -2.31 5.53 0.56
C PRO A 109 -1.22 6.57 0.82
N TYR A 110 0.04 6.14 0.72
CA TYR A 110 1.21 6.99 0.75
C TYR A 110 1.46 7.62 -0.62
N THR A 111 1.68 8.92 -0.63
CA THR A 111 2.03 9.73 -1.80
C THR A 111 3.54 9.98 -1.87
N ALA A 112 4.03 10.58 -2.96
CA ALA A 112 5.43 10.97 -3.10
C ALA A 112 5.92 11.84 -1.91
N ALA A 113 5.08 12.75 -1.40
CA ALA A 113 5.41 13.58 -0.25
C ALA A 113 5.71 12.75 1.01
N GLU A 114 4.95 11.69 1.26
CA GLU A 114 5.16 10.80 2.40
C GLU A 114 6.38 9.90 2.18
N LEU A 115 6.55 9.38 0.96
CA LEU A 115 7.67 8.50 0.62
C LEU A 115 9.02 9.23 0.52
N ALA A 116 9.01 10.54 0.29
CA ALA A 116 10.19 11.39 0.42
C ALA A 116 10.69 11.48 1.87
N SER A 117 9.79 11.36 2.85
CA SER A 117 10.14 11.43 4.28
C SER A 117 10.56 10.09 4.87
N LEU A 118 10.01 8.98 4.38
CA LEU A 118 10.30 7.64 4.88
C LEU A 118 10.05 6.62 3.76
N ALA A 119 11.09 5.84 3.43
CA ALA A 119 11.01 4.84 2.37
C ALA A 119 9.97 3.77 2.69
N LEU A 120 9.26 3.28 1.66
CA LEU A 120 8.21 2.27 1.82
C LEU A 120 8.68 0.99 2.56
N PRO A 121 9.89 0.44 2.33
CA PRO A 121 10.37 -0.73 3.07
C PRO A 121 10.49 -0.47 4.58
N ASP A 122 10.97 0.71 4.97
CA ASP A 122 11.08 1.08 6.39
C ASP A 122 9.71 1.32 7.01
N ILE A 123 8.76 1.91 6.26
CA ILE A 123 7.36 1.99 6.66
C ILE A 123 6.83 0.57 6.93
N ILE A 124 7.00 -0.37 6.00
CA ILE A 124 6.51 -1.75 6.11
C ILE A 124 7.15 -2.47 7.30
N ARG A 125 8.47 -2.31 7.51
CA ARG A 125 9.20 -2.91 8.63
C ARG A 125 8.67 -2.44 9.98
N ASP A 126 8.51 -1.12 10.11
CA ASP A 126 8.28 -0.50 11.41
C ASP A 126 6.80 -0.21 11.68
N TYR A 127 5.88 -0.43 10.72
CA TYR A 127 4.45 -0.14 10.89
C TYR A 127 3.88 -0.78 12.17
N GLN A 128 3.19 0.02 12.99
CA GLN A 128 2.58 -0.44 14.23
C GLN A 128 1.07 -0.19 14.20
N LEU A 129 0.31 -1.22 14.56
CA LEU A 129 -1.12 -1.11 14.80
C LEU A 129 -1.38 -1.20 16.30
N LEU A 130 -1.90 -0.12 16.89
CA LEU A 130 -2.31 -0.08 18.29
C LEU A 130 -3.66 -0.80 18.43
N VAL A 131 -3.71 -1.78 19.33
CA VAL A 131 -4.92 -2.51 19.73
C VAL A 131 -5.29 -2.04 21.13
N GLU A 132 -6.59 -1.86 21.40
CA GLU A 132 -7.15 -1.14 22.56
C GLU A 132 -6.57 -1.57 23.93
N GLU A 133 -5.97 -2.75 24.06
CA GLU A 133 -5.42 -3.30 25.32
C GLU A 133 -3.99 -3.89 25.20
N ASN A 134 -3.26 -3.75 24.07
CA ASN A 134 -2.04 -4.53 23.81
C ASN A 134 -0.83 -3.78 23.25
N ILE A 135 0.34 -4.43 23.42
CA ILE A 135 1.63 -4.09 22.81
C ILE A 135 1.43 -3.79 21.31
N PRO A 136 2.01 -2.70 20.76
CA PRO A 136 1.92 -2.41 19.34
C PRO A 136 2.48 -3.58 18.51
N GLU A 137 1.71 -4.05 17.54
CA GLU A 137 2.11 -5.15 16.66
C GLU A 137 2.18 -4.69 15.21
N ASN A 138 3.08 -5.31 14.44
CA ASN A 138 3.12 -5.11 12.99
C ASN A 138 2.22 -6.16 12.29
N PRO A 139 1.09 -5.75 11.69
CA PRO A 139 0.22 -6.67 10.96
C PRO A 139 0.79 -7.13 9.61
N LEU A 140 1.83 -6.49 9.08
CA LEU A 140 2.43 -6.81 7.78
C LEU A 140 3.50 -7.89 7.96
N GLN A 141 3.10 -9.15 7.97
CA GLN A 141 3.99 -10.27 8.32
C GLN A 141 4.49 -11.05 7.12
N PHE A 142 3.63 -11.27 6.12
CA PHE A 142 3.95 -12.07 4.93
C PHE A 142 3.58 -11.30 3.67
N LEU A 143 4.54 -11.03 2.80
CA LEU A 143 4.26 -10.55 1.46
C LEU A 143 3.56 -11.67 0.67
N TYR A 144 2.48 -11.33 -0.02
CA TYR A 144 1.76 -12.28 -0.85
C TYR A 144 2.71 -12.96 -1.86
N PRO A 145 2.63 -14.29 -2.05
CA PRO A 145 1.62 -15.18 -1.46
C PRO A 145 1.91 -15.68 -0.04
N ASP A 146 3.18 -15.78 0.37
CA ASP A 146 3.60 -16.37 1.65
C ASP A 146 5.06 -16.05 2.06
N THR A 147 5.72 -15.08 1.44
CA THR A 147 7.12 -14.74 1.76
C THR A 147 7.20 -13.91 3.04
N PRO A 148 8.00 -14.28 4.06
CA PRO A 148 8.20 -13.45 5.24
C PRO A 148 8.62 -12.01 4.89
N ARG A 149 8.05 -11.02 5.59
CA ARG A 149 8.30 -9.58 5.34
C ARG A 149 9.80 -9.27 5.28
N ASP A 150 10.56 -9.69 6.29
CA ASP A 150 11.98 -9.33 6.39
C ASP A 150 12.86 -10.09 5.38
N GLU A 151 12.39 -11.22 4.87
CA GLU A 151 13.03 -11.89 3.74
C GLU A 151 12.81 -11.11 2.44
N ALA A 152 11.59 -10.65 2.19
CA ALA A 152 11.23 -9.89 0.99
C ALA A 152 11.83 -8.48 0.96
N PHE A 153 11.77 -7.75 2.09
CA PHE A 153 12.14 -6.33 2.15
C PHE A 153 13.50 -6.07 2.80
N GLY A 154 14.12 -7.07 3.42
CA GLY A 154 15.43 -6.97 4.09
C GLY A 154 16.50 -6.25 3.25
N PRO A 155 16.70 -6.61 1.97
CA PRO A 155 17.67 -5.94 1.09
C PRO A 155 17.38 -4.45 0.83
N HIS A 156 16.16 -3.98 1.09
CA HIS A 156 15.71 -2.62 0.84
C HIS A 156 15.58 -1.77 2.10
N TYR A 157 15.86 -2.32 3.27
CA TYR A 157 15.85 -1.55 4.50
C TYR A 157 16.98 -0.52 4.51
N SER A 158 16.65 0.71 4.94
CA SER A 158 17.67 1.73 5.13
C SER A 158 18.67 1.23 6.16
N GLN A 159 19.96 1.33 5.84
CA GLN A 159 21.01 1.02 6.81
C GLN A 159 20.81 1.90 8.03
N ARG A 160 20.96 1.31 9.22
CA ARG A 160 21.05 2.05 10.47
C ARG A 160 22.21 3.03 10.28
N GLN A 161 21.94 4.34 10.31
CA GLN A 161 23.03 5.30 10.39
C GLN A 161 23.75 5.06 11.73
N GLU A 162 24.80 4.26 11.71
CA GLU A 162 25.89 4.35 12.68
C GLU A 162 26.68 5.60 12.30
N GLY A 163 26.12 6.76 12.64
CA GLY A 163 26.84 8.01 12.50
C GLY A 163 28.09 7.98 13.37
N THR A 164 29.12 8.67 12.89
CA THR A 164 30.45 8.79 13.47
C THR A 164 30.41 8.84 15.00
N LEU A 165 30.96 7.78 15.61
CA LEU A 165 30.79 7.35 17.02
C LEU A 165 31.19 8.34 18.12
N THR A 166 31.62 9.56 17.77
CA THR A 166 32.23 10.52 18.71
C THR A 166 31.26 11.61 19.18
N GLU A 167 30.31 12.08 18.35
CA GLU A 167 29.35 13.13 18.77
C GLU A 167 27.94 12.58 19.07
N GLN A 168 27.53 11.47 18.45
CA GLN A 168 26.20 10.88 18.64
C GLN A 168 26.00 10.20 20.01
N LYS A 169 27.07 9.97 20.79
CA LYS A 169 26.95 9.40 22.14
C LYS A 169 26.23 10.32 23.15
N ARG A 170 26.01 11.60 22.82
CA ARG A 170 25.29 12.55 23.68
C ARG A 170 23.77 12.60 23.43
N TYR A 171 23.28 12.05 22.34
CA TYR A 171 21.87 12.17 21.95
C TYR A 171 21.26 10.79 21.66
N LEU A 172 19.98 10.62 22.05
CA LEU A 172 19.24 9.40 21.73
C LEU A 172 18.94 9.36 20.22
N ASN A 173 19.30 8.26 19.57
CA ASN A 173 18.94 8.01 18.18
C ASN A 173 17.41 7.87 18.05
N ARG A 174 16.82 8.48 17.03
CA ARG A 174 15.37 8.49 16.78
C ARG A 174 15.08 7.95 15.39
N ARG A 175 13.94 7.28 15.25
CA ARG A 175 13.40 6.85 13.95
C ARG A 175 11.92 7.20 13.85
N LEU A 176 11.49 7.54 12.64
CA LEU A 176 10.08 7.73 12.34
C LEU A 176 9.40 6.36 12.21
N ILE A 177 8.27 6.21 12.91
CA ILE A 177 7.47 4.99 12.90
C ILE A 177 6.05 5.38 12.52
N ARG A 178 5.46 4.68 11.55
CA ARG A 178 4.05 4.86 11.19
C ARG A 178 3.18 4.04 12.13
N VAL A 179 2.26 4.72 12.81
CA VAL A 179 1.36 4.12 13.79
C VAL A 179 -0.08 4.42 13.38
N SER A 180 -0.95 3.42 13.46
CA SER A 180 -2.40 3.59 13.35
C SER A 180 -3.08 2.97 14.57
N SER A 181 -4.16 3.57 15.04
CA SER A 181 -5.01 2.97 16.07
C SER A 181 -6.16 2.20 15.43
N ARG A 182 -6.56 1.09 16.06
CA ARG A 182 -7.89 0.53 15.83
C ARG A 182 -8.92 1.49 16.43
N GLY A 183 -9.25 2.57 15.72
CA GLY A 183 -10.49 3.28 16.03
C GLY A 183 -11.65 2.30 15.92
N HIS A 184 -12.72 2.50 16.69
CA HIS A 184 -13.99 1.84 16.42
C HIS A 184 -14.23 1.92 14.92
N CYS A 185 -14.17 0.76 14.25
CA CYS A 185 -14.31 0.67 12.82
C CYS A 185 -15.78 0.97 12.56
N HIS A 186 -16.14 2.25 12.51
CA HIS A 186 -17.42 2.64 11.99
C HIS A 186 -17.50 2.01 10.59
N PRO A 187 -18.54 1.23 10.31
CA PRO A 187 -18.81 0.76 8.96
C PRO A 187 -19.29 1.96 8.16
N TRP A 188 -18.39 2.88 7.82
CA TRP A 188 -18.69 3.96 6.90
C TRP A 188 -18.43 3.46 5.47
N LEU A 189 -19.29 3.60 4.48
CA LEU A 189 -20.66 4.11 4.39
C LEU A 189 -21.21 3.39 3.15
N GLY A 190 -22.40 2.80 3.25
CA GLY A 190 -23.29 2.84 2.11
C GLY A 190 -23.59 4.31 1.85
N VAL A 191 -23.05 4.86 0.77
CA VAL A 191 -23.61 6.07 0.14
C VAL A 191 -24.05 5.59 -1.24
N PRO A 192 -25.30 5.89 -1.64
CA PRO A 192 -26.00 5.27 -2.77
C PRO A 192 -25.28 5.39 -4.12
#